data_AF-A0A679HKD4-F1
#
_entry.id   AF-A0A679HKD4-F1
#
_cell.length_a   1.000
_cell.length_b   1.000
_cell.length_c   1.000
_cell.angle_alpha   90.00
_cell.angle_beta   90.00
_cell.angle_gamma   90.00
#
_symmetry.space_group_name_H-M   'P 1'
#
loop_
_entity.id
_entity.type
_entity.pdbx_description
1 polymer ?
#
loop_
_entity_poly.entity_id
_entity_poly.type
_entity_poly.pdbx_seq_one_letter_code
_entity_poly.pdbx_strand_id
1 'polypeptide(L)'
;MKKLIYLLLLPLALAVAACGGKNGSSNKESVLARQDSVDAHGLQRMQSSKAEIDIKFKGRDYHSLVSRTPDESLPHVSNEMGDTYVDNKIVLRITRGSENVLNKTFTKNDFSSVVDAKFLSKSILEGIVYDKITPEGIVYAASVCYPQTDLYVPLSITVTADGKMSIKKVDMLEDDYTEETPE
;
A
#
# COMPACT_ATOMS: atom_id res chain seq x y z
N MET A 1 85.32 24.05 -37.14
CA MET A 1 85.21 25.30 -36.35
C MET A 1 83.99 26.09 -36.81
N LYS A 2 83.28 26.74 -35.87
CA LYS A 2 82.01 27.50 -35.95
C LYS A 2 80.75 26.64 -35.67
N LYS A 3 80.26 26.64 -34.41
CA LYS A 3 79.39 27.61 -33.67
C LYS A 3 77.90 27.20 -33.87
N LEU A 4 77.28 26.52 -32.89
CA LEU A 4 76.56 27.04 -31.70
C LEU A 4 75.06 27.31 -31.99
N ILE A 5 74.19 26.78 -31.09
CA ILE A 5 73.01 27.47 -30.49
C ILE A 5 71.72 27.52 -31.37
N TYR A 6 70.48 27.25 -30.95
CA TYR A 6 69.79 26.89 -29.68
C TYR A 6 68.33 26.47 -30.01
N LEU A 7 67.64 25.87 -29.01
CA LEU A 7 66.19 26.04 -28.71
C LEU A 7 65.19 25.40 -29.71
N LEU A 8 64.04 24.81 -29.36
CA LEU A 8 63.25 24.77 -28.13
C LEU A 8 62.12 23.73 -28.34
N LEU A 9 61.91 22.90 -27.32
CA LEU A 9 60.67 22.29 -26.80
C LEU A 9 59.53 21.75 -27.70
N LEU A 10 59.20 20.49 -27.37
CA LEU A 10 57.95 19.72 -27.49
C LEU A 10 56.67 20.53 -27.14
N PRO A 11 55.48 20.09 -27.62
CA PRO A 11 54.68 19.30 -26.68
C PRO A 11 53.99 18.06 -27.26
N LEU A 12 53.94 17.10 -26.34
CA LEU A 12 53.28 15.80 -26.31
C LEU A 12 51.75 15.98 -26.35
N ALA A 13 51.08 15.41 -27.34
CA ALA A 13 49.63 15.26 -27.33
C ALA A 13 49.27 13.84 -26.86
N LEU A 14 48.97 13.70 -25.57
CA LEU A 14 48.30 12.54 -25.00
C LEU A 14 46.79 12.71 -25.21
N ALA A 15 46.21 11.94 -26.12
CA ALA A 15 44.76 11.80 -26.22
C ALA A 15 44.29 10.67 -25.29
N VAL A 16 43.76 11.03 -24.12
CA VAL A 16 42.95 10.12 -23.30
C VAL A 16 41.49 10.26 -23.73
N ALA A 17 40.97 9.23 -24.38
CA ALA A 17 39.55 9.08 -24.61
C ALA A 17 38.87 8.65 -23.30
N ALA A 18 38.21 9.60 -22.62
CA ALA A 18 37.32 9.34 -21.50
C ALA A 18 35.86 9.49 -21.97
N CYS A 19 35.29 8.38 -22.44
CA CYS A 19 33.83 8.21 -22.49
C CYS A 19 33.37 7.77 -21.10
N GLY A 20 33.04 8.73 -20.24
CA GLY A 20 32.42 8.51 -18.94
C GLY A 20 31.03 9.15 -18.92
N GLY A 21 30.00 8.32 -19.00
CA GLY A 21 28.60 8.69 -19.15
C GLY A 21 28.08 9.65 -18.09
N LYS A 22 27.23 10.57 -18.55
CA LYS A 22 26.56 11.60 -17.78
C LYS A 22 25.08 11.25 -17.61
N ASN A 23 24.59 11.46 -16.39
CA ASN A 23 23.18 11.58 -15.96
C ASN A 23 22.38 10.29 -15.69
N GLY A 24 22.37 9.91 -14.42
CA GLY A 24 21.30 9.11 -13.80
C GLY A 24 21.07 9.63 -12.39
N SER A 25 20.47 10.81 -12.27
CA SER A 25 19.94 11.31 -11.00
C SER A 25 18.82 10.36 -10.59
N SER A 26 19.15 9.37 -9.77
CA SER A 26 18.12 8.63 -9.05
C SER A 26 17.55 9.60 -8.01
N ASN A 27 16.44 10.24 -8.38
CA ASN A 27 15.52 10.79 -7.40
C ASN A 27 15.10 9.62 -6.50
N LYS A 28 15.86 9.40 -5.42
CA LYS A 28 15.29 8.83 -4.20
C LYS A 28 14.43 9.94 -3.62
N GLU A 29 13.28 10.16 -4.23
CA GLU A 29 12.18 10.85 -3.58
C GLU A 29 11.91 10.04 -2.32
N SER A 30 12.28 10.61 -1.18
CA SER A 30 11.70 10.25 0.10
C SER A 30 10.19 10.18 -0.11
N VAL A 31 9.62 8.97 -0.04
CA VAL A 31 8.18 8.78 0.04
C VAL A 31 7.77 9.28 1.43
N LEU A 32 7.73 10.60 1.58
CA LEU A 32 6.91 11.23 2.60
C LEU A 32 5.48 10.86 2.19
N ALA A 33 4.81 10.09 3.05
CA ALA A 33 3.42 9.69 2.86
C ALA A 33 2.62 10.92 2.41
N ARG A 34 2.10 10.87 1.18
CA ARG A 34 1.38 12.02 0.63
C ARG A 34 0.08 12.15 1.41
N GLN A 35 -0.05 13.32 2.01
CA GLN A 35 -1.14 13.78 2.84
C GLN A 35 -2.49 13.58 2.13
N ASP A 36 -3.47 13.07 2.87
CA ASP A 36 -4.87 13.01 2.44
C ASP A 36 -5.30 14.39 1.91
N SER A 37 -6.04 14.42 0.80
CA SER A 37 -6.39 15.69 0.16
C SER A 37 -7.63 16.30 0.81
N VAL A 38 -7.64 17.62 0.94
CA VAL A 38 -8.78 18.40 1.44
C VAL A 38 -9.20 19.38 0.35
N ASP A 39 -10.48 19.40 -0.01
CA ASP A 39 -10.98 20.35 -1.01
C ASP A 39 -11.41 21.70 -0.40
N ALA A 40 -11.84 22.62 -1.27
CA ALA A 40 -12.26 23.97 -0.87
C ALA A 40 -13.46 23.99 0.09
N HIS A 41 -14.18 22.89 0.22
CA HIS A 41 -15.31 22.72 1.13
C HIS A 41 -14.93 21.97 2.42
N GLY A 42 -13.64 21.65 2.61
CA GLY A 42 -13.15 20.91 3.79
C GLY A 42 -13.39 19.40 3.73
N LEU A 43 -13.83 18.87 2.59
CA LEU A 43 -14.07 17.42 2.43
C LEU A 43 -12.75 16.71 2.18
N GLN A 44 -12.44 15.75 3.06
CA GLN A 44 -11.17 15.03 3.09
C GLN A 44 -11.26 13.69 2.35
N ARG A 45 -10.21 13.34 1.60
CA ARG A 45 -10.13 12.11 0.81
C ARG A 45 -8.79 11.42 1.05
N MET A 46 -8.86 10.11 1.28
CA MET A 46 -7.64 9.30 1.29
C MET A 46 -7.00 9.27 -0.09
N GLN A 47 -5.67 9.23 -0.14
CA GLN A 47 -4.99 9.01 -1.41
C GLN A 47 -5.38 7.65 -2.01
N SER A 48 -5.74 7.63 -3.30
CA SER A 48 -5.93 6.38 -4.04
C SER A 48 -4.65 5.55 -4.06
N SER A 49 -4.80 4.23 -3.93
CA SER A 49 -3.68 3.29 -3.94
C SER A 49 -3.95 2.12 -4.88
N LYS A 50 -2.88 1.50 -5.37
CA LYS A 50 -2.92 0.32 -6.21
C LYS A 50 -1.70 -0.55 -5.93
N ALA A 51 -1.90 -1.84 -5.72
CA ALA A 51 -0.86 -2.82 -5.53
C ALA A 51 -1.18 -4.08 -6.34
N GLU A 52 -0.15 -4.68 -6.93
CA GLU A 52 -0.24 -5.92 -7.70
C GLU A 52 0.84 -6.90 -7.21
N ILE A 53 0.50 -8.19 -7.13
CA ILE A 53 1.41 -9.24 -6.68
C ILE A 53 1.07 -10.58 -7.33
N ASP A 54 2.11 -11.33 -7.70
CA ASP A 54 2.00 -12.72 -8.14
C ASP A 54 2.15 -13.67 -6.95
N ILE A 55 1.25 -14.65 -6.84
CA ILE A 55 1.09 -15.53 -5.68
C ILE A 55 1.08 -16.98 -6.16
N LYS A 56 1.94 -17.84 -5.61
CA LYS A 56 1.92 -19.29 -5.90
C LYS A 56 1.13 -20.04 -4.84
N PHE A 57 -0.08 -20.49 -5.15
CA PHE A 57 -0.97 -21.20 -4.22
C PHE A 57 -1.39 -22.57 -4.78
N LYS A 58 -1.21 -23.65 -4.00
CA LYS A 58 -1.52 -25.04 -4.41
C LYS A 58 -0.92 -25.41 -5.78
N GLY A 59 0.33 -25.01 -5.99
CA GLY A 59 1.10 -25.30 -7.22
C GLY A 59 0.66 -24.51 -8.46
N ARG A 60 -0.26 -23.54 -8.33
CA ARG A 60 -0.71 -22.69 -9.44
C ARG A 60 -0.33 -21.24 -9.19
N ASP A 61 -0.10 -20.51 -10.27
CA ASP A 61 0.23 -19.08 -10.24
C ASP A 61 -1.05 -18.25 -10.33
N TYR A 62 -1.16 -17.29 -9.41
CA TYR A 62 -2.24 -16.32 -9.32
C TYR A 62 -1.66 -14.92 -9.45
N HIS A 63 -2.45 -14.01 -9.99
CA HIS A 63 -2.15 -12.59 -10.00
C HIS A 63 -3.24 -11.85 -9.23
N SER A 64 -2.81 -11.06 -8.25
CA SER A 64 -3.69 -10.29 -7.37
C SER A 64 -3.50 -8.81 -7.61
N LEU A 65 -4.60 -8.08 -7.76
CA LEU A 65 -4.66 -6.63 -7.82
C LEU A 65 -5.57 -6.13 -6.70
N VAL A 66 -5.06 -5.17 -5.93
CA VAL A 66 -5.85 -4.41 -4.96
C VAL A 66 -5.79 -2.93 -5.32
N SER A 67 -6.94 -2.28 -5.43
CA SER A 67 -7.02 -0.84 -5.71
C SER A 67 -8.03 -0.14 -4.82
N ARG A 68 -7.55 0.82 -4.02
CA ARG A 68 -8.38 1.69 -3.19
C ARG A 68 -8.60 3.02 -3.89
N THR A 69 -9.85 3.48 -3.88
CA THR A 69 -10.22 4.82 -4.35
C THR A 69 -11.29 5.41 -3.43
N PRO A 70 -11.27 6.71 -3.15
CA PRO A 70 -12.41 7.40 -2.55
C PRO A 70 -13.68 7.19 -3.38
N ASP A 71 -14.82 7.05 -2.72
CA ASP A 71 -16.12 6.89 -3.37
C ASP A 71 -17.14 7.88 -2.79
N GLU A 72 -17.35 8.99 -3.50
CA GLU A 72 -18.27 10.06 -3.10
C GLU A 72 -19.75 9.65 -3.17
N SER A 73 -20.07 8.47 -3.73
CA SER A 73 -21.44 7.95 -3.69
C SER A 73 -21.78 7.28 -2.36
N LEU A 74 -20.77 6.98 -1.52
CA LEU A 74 -20.96 6.41 -0.20
C LEU A 74 -21.26 7.50 0.84
N PRO A 75 -21.97 7.16 1.94
CA PRO A 75 -22.20 8.10 3.03
C PRO A 75 -20.87 8.64 3.59
N HIS A 76 -20.76 9.96 3.69
CA HIS A 76 -19.61 10.59 4.29
C HIS A 76 -19.57 10.32 5.80
N VAL A 77 -18.36 10.34 6.34
CA VAL A 77 -18.08 10.10 7.75
C VAL A 77 -17.61 11.40 8.37
N SER A 78 -18.18 11.81 9.49
CA SER A 78 -17.72 12.99 10.23
C SER A 78 -17.10 12.59 11.56
N ASN A 79 -15.96 13.20 11.90
CA ASN A 79 -15.34 13.01 13.21
C ASN A 79 -15.93 13.98 14.25
N GLU A 80 -15.48 13.89 15.50
CA GLU A 80 -15.98 14.72 16.60
C GLU A 80 -15.57 16.20 16.49
N MET A 81 -14.56 16.50 15.68
CA MET A 81 -14.10 17.86 15.39
C MET A 81 -14.90 18.54 14.27
N GLY A 82 -15.81 17.82 13.61
CA GLY A 82 -16.64 18.32 12.51
C GLY A 82 -16.02 18.14 11.12
N ASP A 83 -14.83 17.55 11.03
CA ASP A 83 -14.22 17.20 9.75
C ASP A 83 -15.02 16.10 9.06
N THR A 84 -15.16 16.19 7.74
CA THR A 84 -15.92 15.23 6.94
C THR A 84 -15.02 14.52 5.94
N TYR A 85 -15.18 13.20 5.83
CA TYR A 85 -14.35 12.30 5.04
C TYR A 85 -15.19 11.53 4.05
N VAL A 86 -14.65 11.37 2.84
CA VAL A 86 -15.15 10.43 1.84
C VAL A 86 -14.68 9.03 2.21
N ASP A 87 -15.60 8.08 2.30
CA ASP A 87 -15.25 6.67 2.48
C ASP A 87 -14.67 6.07 1.19
N ASN A 88 -14.02 4.91 1.28
CA ASN A 88 -13.36 4.28 0.16
C ASN A 88 -14.12 3.05 -0.33
N LYS A 89 -13.91 2.74 -1.61
CA LYS A 89 -14.07 1.39 -2.12
C LYS A 89 -12.71 0.77 -2.41
N ILE A 90 -12.63 -0.55 -2.26
CA ILE A 90 -11.44 -1.33 -2.62
C ILE A 90 -11.83 -2.44 -3.58
N VAL A 91 -11.25 -2.43 -4.78
CA VAL A 91 -11.38 -3.54 -5.73
C VAL A 91 -10.28 -4.56 -5.43
N LEU A 92 -10.67 -5.78 -5.09
CA LEU A 92 -9.78 -6.95 -5.04
C LEU A 92 -10.11 -7.84 -6.23
N ARG A 93 -9.11 -8.03 -7.10
CA ARG A 93 -9.17 -8.94 -8.23
C ARG A 93 -8.09 -10.00 -8.09
N ILE A 94 -8.48 -11.26 -8.20
CA ILE A 94 -7.58 -12.41 -8.20
C ILE A 94 -7.85 -13.20 -9.48
N THR A 95 -6.80 -13.42 -10.27
CA THR A 95 -6.86 -14.20 -11.51
C THR A 95 -5.90 -15.37 -11.47
N ARG A 96 -6.24 -16.45 -12.15
CA ARG A 96 -5.40 -17.64 -12.32
C ARG A 96 -5.36 -18.00 -13.80
N GLY A 97 -4.30 -17.60 -14.50
CA GLY A 97 -4.28 -17.62 -15.96
C GLY A 97 -5.39 -16.72 -16.52
N SER A 98 -6.26 -17.26 -17.38
CA SER A 98 -7.42 -16.53 -17.92
C SER A 98 -8.65 -16.53 -17.00
N GLU A 99 -8.63 -17.30 -15.91
CA GLU A 99 -9.75 -17.42 -14.98
C GLU A 99 -9.81 -16.22 -14.03
N ASN A 100 -11.01 -15.66 -13.86
CA ASN A 100 -11.29 -14.68 -12.81
C ASN A 100 -11.77 -15.42 -11.55
N VAL A 101 -10.87 -15.62 -10.60
CA VAL A 101 -11.15 -16.35 -9.35
C VAL A 101 -11.98 -15.49 -8.41
N LEU A 102 -11.66 -14.20 -8.32
CA LEU A 102 -12.44 -13.21 -7.59
C LEU A 102 -12.32 -11.85 -8.29
N ASN A 103 -13.43 -11.13 -8.40
CA ASN A 103 -13.44 -9.72 -8.74
C ASN A 103 -14.55 -9.05 -7.95
N LYS A 104 -14.18 -8.47 -6.81
CA LYS A 104 -15.12 -7.88 -5.87
C LYS A 104 -14.70 -6.47 -5.50
N THR A 105 -15.67 -5.57 -5.53
CA THR A 105 -15.59 -4.27 -4.87
C THR A 105 -16.04 -4.42 -3.42
N PHE A 106 -15.19 -3.98 -2.50
CA PHE A 106 -15.44 -3.92 -1.07
C PHE A 106 -15.73 -2.48 -0.65
N THR A 107 -16.63 -2.37 0.32
CA THR A 107 -16.89 -1.19 1.15
C THR A 107 -16.78 -1.63 2.61
N LYS A 108 -16.75 -0.68 3.56
CA LYS A 108 -16.74 -1.05 4.99
C LYS A 108 -17.94 -1.93 5.39
N ASN A 109 -19.07 -1.81 4.69
CA ASN A 109 -20.29 -2.57 4.97
C ASN A 109 -20.15 -4.08 4.73
N ASP A 110 -19.19 -4.51 3.91
CA ASP A 110 -18.87 -5.93 3.72
C ASP A 110 -18.36 -6.61 5.01
N PHE A 111 -17.94 -5.82 6.01
CA PHE A 111 -17.45 -6.30 7.31
C PHE A 111 -18.49 -6.17 8.43
N SER A 112 -19.71 -5.73 8.13
CA SER A 112 -20.77 -5.47 9.12
C SER A 112 -21.19 -6.70 9.95
N SER A 113 -20.91 -7.91 9.49
CA SER A 113 -21.17 -9.15 10.24
C SER A 113 -20.17 -9.40 11.37
N VAL A 114 -19.01 -8.73 11.37
CA VAL A 114 -17.92 -8.97 12.33
C VAL A 114 -17.41 -7.68 13.00
N VAL A 115 -17.89 -6.51 12.58
CA VAL A 115 -17.55 -5.21 13.17
C VAL A 115 -18.80 -4.59 13.78
N ASP A 116 -18.66 -4.05 14.99
CA ASP A 116 -19.74 -3.34 15.68
C ASP A 116 -20.26 -2.17 14.84
N ALA A 117 -21.59 -2.02 14.77
CA ALA A 117 -22.25 -1.04 13.92
C ALA A 117 -21.93 0.41 14.33
N LYS A 118 -21.74 0.68 15.63
CA LYS A 118 -21.38 2.02 16.12
C LYS A 118 -19.98 2.38 15.65
N PHE A 119 -19.01 1.46 15.76
CA PHE A 119 -17.68 1.65 15.19
C PHE A 119 -17.75 1.88 13.68
N LEU A 120 -18.43 0.97 12.96
CA LEU A 120 -18.47 0.99 11.49
C LEU A 120 -19.12 2.26 10.92
N SER A 121 -20.12 2.81 11.61
CA SER A 121 -20.78 4.06 11.21
C SER A 121 -19.83 5.27 11.21
N LYS A 122 -18.83 5.26 12.09
CA LYS A 122 -17.84 6.32 12.27
C LYS A 122 -16.48 6.03 11.62
N SER A 123 -16.31 4.86 11.01
CA SER A 123 -15.05 4.44 10.38
C SER A 123 -15.05 4.65 8.87
N ILE A 124 -13.88 4.61 8.24
CA ILE A 124 -13.72 4.47 6.79
C ILE A 124 -13.01 3.15 6.47
N LEU A 125 -13.22 2.62 5.26
CA LEU A 125 -12.46 1.48 4.75
C LEU A 125 -11.04 1.93 4.44
N GLU A 126 -10.09 1.46 5.24
CA GLU A 126 -8.70 1.90 5.15
C GLU A 126 -7.94 1.08 4.12
N GLY A 127 -7.90 -0.24 4.24
CA GLY A 127 -7.00 -1.03 3.41
C GLY A 127 -7.40 -2.48 3.25
N ILE A 128 -6.92 -3.08 2.17
CA ILE A 128 -6.82 -4.52 1.96
C ILE A 128 -5.41 -4.76 1.41
N VAL A 129 -4.66 -5.67 2.02
CA VAL A 129 -3.28 -5.98 1.64
C VAL A 129 -3.11 -7.49 1.65
N TYR A 130 -2.39 -8.03 0.65
CA TYR A 130 -1.99 -9.44 0.69
C TYR A 130 -1.16 -9.70 1.96
N ASP A 131 -1.54 -10.71 2.73
CA ASP A 131 -0.85 -11.10 3.96
C ASP A 131 -0.03 -12.38 3.71
N LYS A 132 -0.72 -13.51 3.52
CA LYS A 132 -0.08 -14.82 3.38
C LYS A 132 -0.93 -15.84 2.64
N ILE A 133 -0.37 -17.03 2.48
CA ILE A 133 -1.08 -18.22 2.05
C ILE A 133 -1.25 -19.15 3.24
N THR A 134 -2.42 -19.77 3.35
CA THR A 134 -2.69 -20.88 4.27
C THR A 134 -3.21 -22.10 3.49
N PRO A 135 -3.35 -23.29 4.11
CA PRO A 135 -3.98 -24.44 3.45
C PRO A 135 -5.39 -24.15 2.94
N GLU A 136 -6.13 -23.27 3.63
CA GLU A 136 -7.49 -22.86 3.32
C GLU A 136 -7.53 -21.95 2.08
N GLY A 137 -6.67 -20.93 2.01
CA GLY A 137 -6.76 -19.92 0.96
C GLY A 137 -5.64 -18.89 0.93
N ILE A 138 -5.81 -17.92 0.03
CA ILE A 138 -5.02 -16.70 -0.05
C ILE A 138 -5.64 -15.71 0.95
N VAL A 139 -4.83 -15.26 1.92
CA VAL A 139 -5.27 -14.40 3.01
C VAL A 139 -4.84 -12.96 2.75
N TYR A 140 -5.78 -12.05 2.96
CA TYR A 140 -5.57 -10.61 2.95
C TYR A 140 -5.86 -10.06 4.33
N ALA A 141 -4.98 -9.20 4.83
CA ALA A 141 -5.29 -8.32 5.95
C ALA A 141 -6.16 -7.18 5.42
N ALA A 142 -7.16 -6.79 6.20
CA ALA A 142 -8.03 -5.65 5.92
C ALA A 142 -8.20 -4.80 7.18
N SER A 143 -8.55 -3.54 7.01
CA SER A 143 -8.81 -2.65 8.14
C SER A 143 -9.88 -1.62 7.83
N VAL A 144 -10.65 -1.30 8.87
CA VAL A 144 -11.48 -0.10 8.94
C VAL A 144 -10.96 0.75 10.10
N CYS A 145 -10.86 2.06 9.92
CA CYS A 145 -10.26 2.95 10.91
C CYS A 145 -11.12 4.20 11.17
N TYR A 146 -10.91 4.82 12.33
CA TYR A 146 -11.38 6.18 12.54
C TYR A 146 -10.42 7.17 11.86
N PRO A 147 -10.92 8.05 10.98
CA PRO A 147 -10.08 9.05 10.31
C PRO A 147 -9.26 9.89 11.31
N GLN A 148 -8.04 10.26 10.94
CA GLN A 148 -7.08 11.05 11.75
C GLN A 148 -6.66 10.43 13.10
N THR A 149 -6.91 9.14 13.32
CA THR A 149 -6.45 8.44 14.53
C THR A 149 -5.73 7.14 14.14
N ASP A 150 -4.96 6.60 15.08
CA ASP A 150 -4.35 5.27 14.93
C ASP A 150 -5.31 4.13 15.33
N LEU A 151 -6.59 4.43 15.58
CA LEU A 151 -7.59 3.46 16.00
C LEU A 151 -8.20 2.75 14.79
N TYR A 152 -7.88 1.47 14.64
CA TYR A 152 -8.41 0.61 13.58
C TYR A 152 -8.87 -0.75 14.11
N VAL A 153 -9.74 -1.41 13.35
CA VAL A 153 -10.14 -2.80 13.59
C VAL A 153 -9.46 -3.70 12.55
N PRO A 154 -8.53 -4.59 12.96
CA PRO A 154 -7.91 -5.53 12.06
C PRO A 154 -8.89 -6.64 11.66
N LEU A 155 -8.92 -6.93 10.37
CA LEU A 155 -9.81 -7.87 9.71
C LEU A 155 -8.98 -8.79 8.81
N SER A 156 -9.53 -9.95 8.49
CA SER A 156 -8.94 -10.85 7.51
C SER A 156 -9.99 -11.29 6.49
N ILE A 157 -9.56 -11.40 5.24
CA ILE A 157 -10.32 -11.96 4.13
C ILE A 157 -9.55 -13.18 3.65
N THR A 158 -10.20 -14.33 3.58
CA THR A 158 -9.60 -15.54 3.00
C THR A 158 -10.35 -15.89 1.73
N VAL A 159 -9.61 -16.08 0.64
CA VAL A 159 -10.16 -16.48 -0.67
C VAL A 159 -9.63 -17.87 -1.03
N THR A 160 -10.53 -18.82 -1.22
CA THR A 160 -10.21 -20.20 -1.60
C THR A 160 -9.89 -20.30 -3.09
N ALA A 161 -9.35 -21.44 -3.53
CA ALA A 161 -8.99 -21.67 -4.92
C ALA A 161 -10.19 -21.66 -5.90
N ASP A 162 -11.41 -21.90 -5.40
CA ASP A 162 -12.67 -21.81 -6.15
C ASP A 162 -13.37 -20.45 -5.99
N GLY A 163 -12.70 -19.45 -5.40
CA GLY A 163 -13.20 -18.08 -5.31
C GLY A 163 -14.18 -17.83 -4.15
N LYS A 164 -14.43 -18.81 -3.28
CA LYS A 164 -15.23 -18.57 -2.08
C LYS A 164 -14.46 -17.69 -1.11
N MET A 165 -15.20 -16.81 -0.43
CA MET A 165 -14.65 -15.81 0.47
C MET A 165 -15.19 -16.00 1.88
N SER A 166 -14.33 -15.85 2.88
CA SER A 166 -14.72 -15.69 4.28
C SER A 166 -14.05 -14.47 4.90
N ILE A 167 -14.75 -13.81 5.83
CA ILE A 167 -14.28 -12.63 6.54
C ILE A 167 -14.24 -12.95 8.04
N LYS A 168 -13.19 -12.50 8.73
CA LYS A 168 -13.07 -12.61 10.19
C LYS A 168 -12.50 -11.33 10.78
N LYS A 169 -12.93 -10.98 11.99
CA LYS A 169 -12.19 -10.05 12.85
C LYS A 169 -10.93 -10.75 13.37
N VAL A 170 -9.82 -10.03 13.40
CA VAL A 170 -8.57 -10.53 14.01
C VAL A 170 -8.56 -10.04 15.44
N ASP A 171 -8.56 -10.95 16.40
CA ASP A 171 -8.42 -10.59 17.81
C ASP A 171 -6.96 -10.22 18.06
N MET A 172 -6.71 -9.00 18.52
CA MET A 172 -5.40 -8.63 19.06
C MET A 172 -5.32 -9.29 20.43
N LEU A 173 -4.51 -10.34 20.57
CA LEU A 173 -4.12 -10.81 21.88
C LEU A 173 -3.34 -9.66 22.53
N GLU A 174 -3.79 -9.19 23.69
CA GLU A 174 -3.00 -8.28 24.51
C GLU A 174 -1.70 -9.01 24.84
N ASP A 175 -0.55 -8.42 24.49
CA ASP A 175 0.72 -8.88 25.02
C ASP A 175 0.63 -8.67 26.53
N ASP A 176 0.54 -9.78 27.30
CA ASP A 176 0.62 -9.76 28.76
C ASP A 176 2.00 -9.18 29.13
N TYR A 177 2.05 -7.86 29.29
CA TYR A 177 3.17 -7.18 29.93
C TYR A 177 3.16 -7.60 31.40
N THR A 178 3.78 -8.73 31.71
CA THR A 178 4.16 -9.04 33.08
C THR A 178 5.19 -7.98 33.49
N GLU A 179 4.77 -6.99 34.28
CA GLU A 179 5.69 -6.13 35.01
C GLU A 179 6.58 -7.02 35.88
N GLU A 180 7.83 -7.24 35.47
CA GLU A 180 8.85 -7.74 36.38
C GLU A 180 9.08 -6.64 37.43
N THR A 181 8.45 -6.78 38.59
CA THR A 181 8.82 -6.02 39.79
C THR A 181 10.30 -6.25 40.08
N PRO A 182 11.15 -5.22 40.09
CA PRO A 182 12.54 -5.38 40.51
C PRO A 182 12.58 -5.67 42.02
N GLU A 183 13.32 -6.71 42.40
CA GLU A 183 13.71 -6.96 43.81
C GLU A 183 14.67 -5.90 44.35
#